data_AF-A0A8S2XKD1-F1
#
_entry.id   AF-A0A8S2XKD1-F1
#
_cell.length_a   1.000
_cell.length_b   1.000
_cell.length_c   1.000
_cell.angle_alpha   90.00
_cell.angle_beta   90.00
_cell.angle_gamma   90.00
#
_symmetry.space_group_name_H-M   'P 1'
#
loop_
_entity.id
_entity.type
_entity.pdbx_description
1 polymer ?
#
loop_
_entity_poly.entity_id
_entity_poly.type
_entity_poly.pdbx_seq_one_letter_code
_entity_poly.pdbx_strand_id
1 'polypeptide(L)'
;MKSKVLKRDPDCDLNITQLIQSKGYPCEEHKVTTSDGYILGIFRIPHGRNASSLGRPVLLQHGLLDAAATWVMNLPDQSLAYILVDAGYDVWLGNMRGNYYSRAHVKYNPDHDEA
;
A
#
# COMPACT_ATOMS: atom_id res chain seq x y z
N MET A 1 -20.70 26.45 21.43
CA MET A 1 -20.56 25.36 20.43
C MET A 1 -20.15 24.09 21.15
N LYS A 2 -20.95 23.01 21.11
CA LYS A 2 -20.52 21.72 21.65
C LYS A 2 -19.63 21.06 20.58
N SER A 3 -18.35 20.85 20.91
CA SER A 3 -17.44 20.04 20.10
C SER A 3 -18.05 18.64 19.96
N LYS A 4 -18.42 18.24 18.74
CA LYS A 4 -18.70 16.83 18.45
C LYS A 4 -17.34 16.14 18.39
N VAL A 5 -17.01 15.36 19.40
CA VAL A 5 -15.90 14.42 19.32
C VAL A 5 -16.24 13.44 18.20
N LEU A 6 -15.49 13.49 17.11
CA LEU A 6 -15.63 12.53 16.02
C LEU A 6 -15.25 11.15 16.55
N LYS A 7 -16.07 10.15 16.24
CA LYS A 7 -15.74 8.75 16.51
C LYS A 7 -14.45 8.42 15.77
N ARG A 8 -13.50 7.72 16.43
CA ARG A 8 -12.24 7.29 15.80
C ARG A 8 -12.56 6.55 14.50
N ASP A 9 -11.86 6.92 13.43
CA ASP A 9 -11.99 6.25 12.15
C ASP A 9 -11.50 4.79 12.30
N PRO A 10 -12.30 3.79 11.91
CA PRO A 10 -11.89 2.39 11.97
C PRO A 10 -10.66 2.08 11.12
N ASP A 11 -10.35 2.92 10.11
CA ASP A 11 -9.20 2.72 9.23
C ASP A 11 -7.85 3.09 9.89
N CYS A 12 -7.86 3.88 10.97
CA CYS A 12 -6.64 4.39 11.62
C CYS A 12 -5.66 3.30 12.09
N ASP A 13 -6.17 2.09 12.37
CA ASP A 13 -5.39 0.99 12.93
C ASP A 13 -5.15 -0.14 11.92
N LEU A 14 -5.57 0.05 10.67
CA LEU A 14 -5.42 -0.95 9.62
C LEU A 14 -4.06 -0.82 8.93
N ASN A 15 -3.42 -1.97 8.67
CA ASN A 15 -2.34 -2.01 7.68
C ASN A 15 -2.90 -1.89 6.25
N ILE A 16 -2.03 -1.64 5.28
CA ILE A 16 -2.45 -1.42 3.89
C ILE A 16 -3.29 -2.57 3.29
N THR A 17 -2.94 -3.83 3.57
CA THR A 17 -3.70 -5.00 3.09
C THR A 17 -5.11 -5.00 3.66
N GLN A 18 -5.24 -4.76 4.97
CA GLN A 18 -6.53 -4.67 5.66
C GLN A 18 -7.35 -3.48 5.15
N LEU A 19 -6.70 -2.36 4.86
CA LEU A 19 -7.36 -1.16 4.34
C LEU A 19 -7.94 -1.40 2.94
N ILE A 20 -7.17 -2.02 2.05
CA ILE A 20 -7.62 -2.38 0.69
C ILE A 20 -8.80 -3.37 0.77
N GLN A 21 -8.67 -4.39 1.62
CA GLN A 21 -9.70 -5.42 1.80
C GLN A 21 -10.96 -4.85 2.46
N SER A 22 -10.84 -3.91 3.41
CA SER A 22 -12.01 -3.26 4.05
C SER A 22 -12.84 -2.47 3.05
N LYS A 23 -12.22 -1.98 1.97
CA LYS A 23 -12.89 -1.32 0.84
C LYS A 23 -13.39 -2.30 -0.23
N GLY A 24 -13.23 -3.62 -0.03
CA GLY A 24 -13.76 -4.68 -0.89
C GLY A 24 -12.91 -5.02 -2.11
N TYR A 25 -11.63 -4.62 -2.15
CA TYR A 25 -10.72 -4.96 -3.24
C TYR A 25 -9.82 -6.15 -2.88
N PRO A 26 -9.43 -6.97 -3.86
CA PRO A 26 -8.37 -7.95 -3.67
C PRO A 26 -7.04 -7.26 -3.37
N CYS A 27 -6.19 -7.88 -2.57
CA CYS A 27 -4.84 -7.39 -2.32
C CYS A 27 -3.86 -8.57 -2.30
N GLU A 28 -2.81 -8.46 -3.09
CA GLU A 28 -1.65 -9.35 -3.04
C GLU A 28 -0.49 -8.62 -2.37
N GLU A 29 0.30 -9.34 -1.58
CA GLU A 29 1.54 -8.85 -0.98
C GLU A 29 2.73 -9.61 -1.59
N HIS A 30 3.73 -8.86 -2.03
CA HIS A 30 4.92 -9.37 -2.70
C HIS A 30 6.17 -8.88 -1.98
N LYS A 31 7.15 -9.77 -1.77
CA LYS A 31 8.46 -9.41 -1.25
C LYS A 31 9.48 -9.39 -2.38
N VAL A 32 10.10 -8.25 -2.60
CA VAL A 32 11.12 -8.06 -3.65
C VAL A 32 12.47 -7.83 -2.98
N THR A 33 13.42 -8.72 -3.25
CA THR A 33 14.81 -8.55 -2.78
C THR A 33 15.62 -7.80 -3.84
N THR A 34 16.12 -6.63 -3.46
CA THR A 34 17.02 -5.82 -4.29
C THR A 34 18.42 -6.45 -4.40
N SER A 35 19.19 -6.08 -5.42
CA SER A 35 20.53 -6.65 -5.68
C SER A 35 21.51 -6.47 -4.53
N ASP A 36 21.35 -5.41 -3.74
CA ASP A 36 22.20 -5.12 -2.58
C ASP A 36 21.62 -5.67 -1.27
N GLY A 37 20.46 -6.31 -1.30
CA GLY A 37 19.96 -7.14 -0.20
C GLY A 37 18.79 -6.56 0.61
N TYR A 38 18.28 -5.37 0.28
CA TYR A 38 17.05 -4.86 0.90
C TYR A 38 15.82 -5.65 0.44
N ILE A 39 14.90 -5.90 1.37
CA ILE A 39 13.64 -6.60 1.13
C ILE A 39 12.51 -5.56 1.14
N LEU A 40 11.88 -5.38 -0.02
CA LEU A 40 10.81 -4.41 -0.22
C LEU A 40 9.45 -5.11 -0.15
N GLY A 41 8.53 -4.59 0.66
CA GLY A 41 7.12 -4.99 0.63
C GLY A 41 6.38 -4.22 -0.46
N ILE A 42 5.91 -4.91 -1.50
CA ILE A 42 5.16 -4.35 -2.63
C ILE A 42 3.74 -4.89 -2.57
N PHE A 43 2.74 -4.03 -2.80
CA PHE A 43 1.34 -4.44 -2.78
C PHE A 43 0.74 -4.35 -4.18
N ARG A 44 -0.25 -5.18 -4.46
CA ARG A 44 -0.93 -5.18 -5.76
C ARG A 44 -2.43 -5.34 -5.59
N ILE A 45 -3.18 -4.53 -6.33
CA ILE A 45 -4.63 -4.64 -6.49
C ILE A 45 -4.88 -5.08 -7.95
N PRO A 46 -5.06 -6.39 -8.19
CA PRO A 46 -5.04 -6.94 -9.56
C PRO A 46 -6.28 -6.58 -10.38
N HIS A 47 -7.42 -6.29 -9.75
CA HIS A 47 -8.68 -5.98 -10.40
C HIS A 47 -9.68 -5.29 -9.44
N GLY A 48 -10.70 -4.64 -10.01
CA GLY A 48 -11.79 -4.01 -9.25
C GLY A 48 -12.72 -5.02 -8.59
N ARG A 49 -13.62 -4.52 -7.73
CA ARG A 49 -14.51 -5.36 -6.91
C ARG A 49 -15.37 -6.34 -7.72
N ASN A 50 -15.77 -5.91 -8.91
CA ASN A 50 -16.71 -6.62 -9.78
C ASN A 50 -16.06 -7.15 -11.08
N ALA A 51 -14.75 -7.01 -11.22
CA ALA A 51 -14.00 -7.44 -12.39
C ALA A 51 -13.06 -8.59 -12.01
N SER A 52 -12.72 -9.44 -12.97
CA SER A 52 -11.75 -10.54 -12.79
C SER A 52 -10.64 -10.54 -13.85
N SER A 53 -10.68 -9.61 -14.80
CA SER A 53 -9.68 -9.50 -15.85
C SER A 53 -8.48 -8.66 -15.40
N LEU A 54 -7.28 -9.15 -15.68
CA LEU A 54 -6.03 -8.42 -15.46
C LEU A 54 -5.89 -7.26 -16.45
N GLY A 55 -5.81 -6.05 -15.89
CA GLY A 55 -5.64 -4.80 -16.63
C GLY A 55 -4.21 -4.53 -17.12
N ARG A 56 -4.01 -3.36 -17.73
CA ARG A 56 -2.65 -2.86 -17.99
C ARG A 56 -1.97 -2.50 -16.67
N PRO A 57 -0.70 -2.90 -16.44
CA PRO A 57 -0.01 -2.58 -15.20
C PRO A 57 0.25 -1.08 -15.03
N VAL A 58 0.04 -0.57 -13.82
CA VAL A 58 0.45 0.78 -13.38
C VAL A 58 1.16 0.67 -12.04
N LEU A 59 2.35 1.27 -11.93
CA LEU A 59 3.11 1.37 -10.69
C LEU A 59 2.92 2.75 -10.06
N LEU A 60 2.41 2.80 -8.84
CA LEU A 60 2.32 4.01 -8.02
C LEU A 60 3.45 4.04 -6.99
N GLN A 61 4.28 5.09 -7.04
CA GLN A 61 5.42 5.26 -6.14
C GLN A 61 5.20 6.48 -5.24
N HIS A 62 5.26 6.27 -3.93
CA HIS A 62 5.08 7.33 -2.93
C HIS A 62 6.24 8.35 -2.91
N GLY A 63 6.03 9.47 -2.22
CA GLY A 63 7.00 10.55 -2.05
C GLY A 63 7.94 10.40 -0.85
N LEU A 64 8.55 11.52 -0.44
CA LEU A 64 9.47 11.61 0.71
C LEU A 64 8.74 11.31 2.03
N LEU A 65 9.36 10.47 2.89
CA LEU A 65 8.85 10.08 4.21
C LEU A 65 7.44 9.47 4.19
N ASP A 66 7.10 8.76 3.10
CA ASP A 66 5.77 8.19 2.87
C ASP A 66 5.86 6.66 2.63
N ALA A 67 4.70 6.04 2.39
CA ALA A 67 4.54 4.64 2.05
C ALA A 67 3.43 4.43 1.00
N ALA A 68 3.36 3.22 0.44
CA ALA A 68 2.33 2.79 -0.51
C ALA A 68 0.89 3.08 -0.05
N ALA A 69 0.65 3.14 1.27
CA ALA A 69 -0.67 3.39 1.84
C ALA A 69 -1.29 4.71 1.35
N THR A 70 -0.50 5.72 1.03
CA THR A 70 -0.93 7.04 0.54
C THR A 70 -1.96 6.96 -0.61
N TRP A 71 -1.84 5.93 -1.45
CA TRP A 71 -2.70 5.73 -2.63
C TRP A 71 -4.06 5.10 -2.32
N VAL A 72 -4.29 4.69 -1.07
CA VAL A 72 -5.46 3.92 -0.63
C VAL A 72 -6.08 4.42 0.69
N MET A 73 -5.60 5.54 1.25
CA MET A 73 -6.04 6.05 2.57
C MET A 73 -7.43 6.67 2.60
N ASN A 74 -7.95 7.16 1.46
CA ASN A 74 -9.24 7.82 1.42
C ASN A 74 -10.35 6.84 1.00
N LEU A 75 -11.51 7.39 0.66
CA LEU A 75 -12.58 6.61 0.06
C LEU A 75 -12.20 6.07 -1.33
N PRO A 76 -12.87 5.01 -1.81
CA PRO A 76 -12.64 4.43 -3.14
C PRO A 76 -12.68 5.41 -4.31
N ASP A 77 -13.59 6.37 -4.26
CA ASP A 77 -13.76 7.42 -5.28
C ASP A 77 -12.80 8.60 -5.12
N GLN A 78 -11.90 8.55 -4.12
CA GLN A 78 -10.97 9.64 -3.76
C GLN A 78 -9.51 9.19 -3.73
N SER A 79 -9.24 7.88 -3.82
CA SER A 79 -7.87 7.36 -3.78
C SER A 79 -7.48 6.83 -5.15
N LEU A 80 -6.33 7.28 -5.65
CA LEU A 80 -5.90 7.03 -7.03
C LEU A 80 -5.80 5.53 -7.36
N ALA A 81 -5.35 4.69 -6.42
CA ALA A 81 -5.25 3.26 -6.66
C ALA A 81 -6.62 2.64 -6.96
N TYR A 82 -7.63 2.97 -6.18
CA TYR A 82 -9.00 2.46 -6.38
C TYR A 82 -9.60 2.97 -7.69
N ILE A 83 -9.42 4.26 -7.99
CA ILE A 83 -9.90 4.86 -9.25
C ILE A 83 -9.30 4.16 -10.47
N LEU A 84 -7.99 3.88 -10.45
CA LEU A 84 -7.32 3.16 -11.54
C LEU A 84 -7.78 1.70 -11.63
N VAL A 85 -7.88 1.01 -10.51
CA VAL A 85 -8.33 -0.38 -10.47
C VAL A 85 -9.75 -0.52 -11.04
N ASP A 86 -10.67 0.35 -10.64
CA ASP A 86 -12.06 0.36 -11.15
C ASP A 86 -12.14 0.79 -12.62
N ALA A 87 -11.15 1.54 -13.11
CA ALA A 87 -10.97 1.84 -14.54
C ALA A 87 -10.33 0.67 -15.34
N GLY A 88 -10.05 -0.47 -14.70
CA GLY A 88 -9.56 -1.68 -15.36
C GLY A 88 -8.05 -1.77 -15.49
N TYR A 89 -7.29 -1.11 -14.62
CA TYR A 89 -5.84 -1.27 -14.53
C TYR A 89 -5.44 -2.31 -13.49
N ASP A 90 -4.29 -2.96 -13.70
CA ASP A 90 -3.61 -3.78 -12.70
C ASP A 90 -2.67 -2.88 -11.89
N VAL A 91 -3.00 -2.58 -10.64
CA VAL A 91 -2.28 -1.54 -9.88
C VAL A 91 -1.28 -2.14 -8.91
N TRP A 92 -0.05 -1.69 -9.04
CA TRP A 92 1.08 -2.02 -8.17
C TRP A 92 1.45 -0.81 -7.32
N LEU A 93 1.67 -1.03 -6.03
CA LEU A 93 1.96 -0.01 -5.03
C LEU A 93 3.38 -0.23 -4.50
N GLY A 94 4.31 0.60 -4.96
CA GLY A 94 5.72 0.51 -4.65
C GLY A 94 6.07 1.10 -3.28
N ASN A 95 7.06 0.51 -2.61
CA ASN A 95 7.68 1.06 -1.40
C ASN A 95 9.18 1.22 -1.61
N MET A 96 9.73 2.31 -1.08
CA MET A 96 11.18 2.51 -0.99
C MET A 96 11.74 1.90 0.29
N ARG A 97 12.97 1.41 0.21
CA ARG A 97 13.73 0.88 1.35
C ARG A 97 13.72 1.86 2.53
N GLY A 98 13.60 1.31 3.74
CA GLY A 98 13.60 2.06 4.99
C GLY A 98 12.23 2.51 5.49
N ASN A 99 11.19 2.53 4.65
CA ASN A 99 9.84 2.85 5.13
C ASN A 99 9.21 1.67 5.90
N TYR A 100 8.03 1.89 6.49
CA TYR A 100 7.34 0.92 7.34
C TYR A 100 7.22 -0.49 6.73
N TYR A 101 6.99 -0.59 5.42
CA TYR A 101 6.79 -1.86 4.71
C TYR A 101 8.08 -2.42 4.08
N SER A 102 9.20 -1.70 4.15
CA SER A 102 10.45 -2.05 3.45
C SER A 102 11.69 -1.80 4.30
N ARG A 103 11.58 -2.04 5.62
CA ARG A 103 12.65 -1.88 6.61
C ARG A 103 13.24 -3.24 7.00
N ALA A 104 13.73 -3.97 6.01
CA ALA A 104 14.36 -5.28 6.20
C ALA A 104 15.51 -5.50 5.19
N HIS A 105 16.49 -6.31 5.59
CA HIS A 105 17.64 -6.67 4.76
C HIS A 105 18.01 -8.15 4.98
N VAL A 106 18.56 -8.82 3.95
CA VAL A 106 18.94 -10.24 4.04
C VAL A 106 20.08 -10.54 5.03
N LYS A 107 20.84 -9.50 5.41
CA LYS A 107 22.04 -9.60 6.25
C LYS A 107 22.01 -8.70 7.48
N TYR A 108 21.44 -7.50 7.37
CA TYR A 108 21.58 -6.45 8.38
C TYR A 108 20.24 -6.24 9.12
N ASN A 109 20.31 -5.96 10.42
CA ASN A 109 19.17 -5.61 11.23
C ASN A 109 19.16 -4.10 11.55
N PRO A 110 18.18 -3.33 11.05
CA PRO A 110 18.13 -1.87 11.22
C PRO A 110 17.84 -1.40 12.65
N ASP A 111 17.55 -2.31 13.60
CA ASP A 111 17.36 -1.99 15.02
C ASP A 111 18.61 -2.26 15.88
N HIS A 112 19.62 -2.95 15.33
CA HIS A 112 20.78 -3.44 16.10
C HIS A 112 22.14 -3.18 15.45
N ASP A 113 22.20 -3.19 14.13
CA ASP A 113 23.45 -3.00 13.42
C ASP A 113 23.71 -1.50 13.20
N GLU A 114 24.96 -1.08 13.43
CA GLU A 114 25.41 0.29 13.14
C GLU A 114 25.44 0.56 11.63
N ALA A 115 25.26 1.84 11.28
CA ALA A 115 25.25 2.32 9.89
C ALA A 115 26.65 2.38 9.27
#